data_AF-A0A376FA03-F1
#
_entry.id   AF-A0A376FA03-F1
#
_cell.length_a   1.000
_cell.length_b   1.000
_cell.length_c   1.000
_cell.angle_alpha   90.00
_cell.angle_beta   90.00
_cell.angle_gamma   90.00
#
_symmetry.space_group_name_H-M   'P 1'
#
loop_
_entity.id
_entity.type
_entity.pdbx_description
1 polymer ?
#
loop_
_entity_poly.entity_id
_entity_poly.type
_entity_poly.pdbx_seq_one_letter_code
_entity_poly.pdbx_strand_id
1 'polypeptide(L)'
;MLIALSALGLSAYGTTFMQGEFFPASDRPELLVSLTLPANASQPETLREVEKLEKALAGNGNIDRYSTYVGSGAIRFYLPMDVLLENENIAQMVVVAKDLEARDRLHAQLNRILATQFSDIITRVSPLELGPPVGWPIKYRVSGPDYLQVRAFANRLTDAIGQSPFVTRR
;
A
#
# COMPACT_ATOMS: atom_id res chain seq x y z
N MET A 1 44.77 -2.12 -23.48
CA MET A 1 43.83 -3.21 -23.85
C MET A 1 43.37 -4.02 -22.64
N LEU A 2 44.28 -4.62 -21.86
CA LEU A 2 43.94 -5.34 -20.62
C LEU A 2 43.09 -4.52 -19.63
N ILE A 3 43.48 -3.28 -19.35
CA ILE A 3 42.73 -2.39 -18.44
C ILE A 3 41.30 -2.13 -18.94
N ALA A 4 41.12 -1.96 -20.26
CA ALA A 4 39.81 -1.72 -20.85
C ALA A 4 38.91 -2.98 -20.78
N LEU A 5 39.49 -4.16 -21.01
CA LEU A 5 38.79 -5.44 -20.87
C LEU A 5 38.41 -5.72 -19.41
N SER A 6 39.30 -5.42 -18.46
CA SER A 6 39.00 -5.53 -17.03
C SER A 6 37.90 -4.57 -16.61
N ALA A 7 37.95 -3.31 -17.05
CA ALA A 7 36.89 -2.33 -16.76
C ALA A 7 35.54 -2.73 -17.36
N LEU A 8 35.54 -3.25 -18.59
CA LEU A 8 34.32 -3.76 -19.25
C LEU A 8 33.74 -4.97 -18.51
N GLY A 9 34.59 -5.92 -18.11
CA GLY A 9 34.17 -7.09 -17.35
C GLY A 9 33.61 -6.72 -15.97
N LEU A 10 34.25 -5.76 -15.27
CA LEU A 10 33.79 -5.27 -13.98
C LEU A 10 32.44 -4.54 -14.10
N SER A 11 32.25 -3.75 -15.15
CA SER A 11 30.99 -3.07 -15.45
C SER A 11 29.87 -4.07 -15.74
N ALA A 12 30.09 -5.05 -16.61
CA ALA A 12 29.11 -6.09 -16.92
C ALA A 12 28.72 -6.91 -15.68
N TYR A 13 29.70 -7.23 -14.82
CA TYR A 13 29.44 -7.88 -13.54
C TYR A 13 28.63 -6.98 -12.59
N GLY A 14 28.99 -5.70 -12.47
CA GLY A 14 28.27 -4.73 -11.64
C GLY A 14 26.80 -4.56 -12.02
N THR A 15 26.48 -4.59 -13.32
CA THR A 15 25.09 -4.52 -13.81
C THR A 15 24.22 -5.67 -13.28
N THR A 16 24.79 -6.84 -12.96
CA THR A 16 24.02 -7.98 -12.41
C THR A 16 23.49 -7.74 -10.99
N PHE A 17 24.03 -6.75 -10.28
CA PHE A 17 23.59 -6.35 -8.94
C PHE A 17 22.63 -5.16 -8.94
N MET A 18 22.40 -4.52 -10.10
CA MET A 18 21.47 -3.40 -10.19
C MET A 18 20.04 -3.92 -10.04
N GLN A 19 19.36 -3.48 -8.98
CA GLN A 19 17.95 -3.76 -8.80
C GLN A 19 17.16 -2.91 -9.80
N GLY A 20 16.32 -3.57 -10.62
CA GLY A 20 15.44 -2.87 -11.54
C GLY A 20 14.25 -2.25 -10.80
N GLU A 21 14.17 -0.93 -10.80
CA GLU A 21 12.97 -0.19 -10.37
C GLU A 21 12.26 0.31 -11.64
N PHE A 22 11.03 -0.17 -11.88
CA PHE A 22 10.32 0.13 -13.12
C PHE A 22 9.75 1.56 -13.13
N PHE A 23 9.41 2.11 -11.96
CA PHE A 23 8.95 3.48 -11.76
C PHE A 23 9.56 4.07 -10.48
N PRO A 24 10.13 5.28 -10.53
CA PRO A 24 10.69 5.92 -9.33
C PRO A 24 9.58 6.34 -8.34
N ALA A 25 9.96 6.49 -7.07
CA ALA A 25 9.08 7.03 -6.05
C ALA A 25 8.63 8.47 -6.37
N SER A 26 7.38 8.81 -6.04
CA SER A 26 6.84 10.16 -6.27
C SER A 26 7.44 11.22 -5.33
N ASP A 27 7.65 12.42 -5.87
CA ASP A 27 8.03 13.65 -5.17
C ASP A 27 6.84 14.36 -4.50
N ARG A 28 5.71 13.66 -4.37
CA ARG A 28 4.47 14.14 -3.78
C ARG A 28 4.45 13.98 -2.24
N PRO A 29 4.00 15.00 -1.49
CA PRO A 29 3.83 14.90 -0.04
C PRO A 29 2.58 14.10 0.38
N GLU A 30 1.75 13.66 -0.57
CA GLU A 30 0.52 12.93 -0.29
C GLU A 30 0.74 11.42 -0.03
N LEU A 31 0.03 10.90 0.97
CA LEU A 31 -0.12 9.48 1.26
C LEU A 31 -1.60 9.09 1.19
N LEU A 32 -1.87 7.95 0.57
CA LEU A 32 -3.16 7.29 0.63
C LEU A 32 -3.15 6.24 1.74
N VAL A 33 -4.10 6.33 2.65
CA VAL A 33 -4.34 5.33 3.70
C VAL A 33 -5.66 4.66 3.41
N SER A 34 -5.64 3.36 3.12
CA SER A 34 -6.83 2.56 2.84
C SER A 34 -7.11 1.63 4.01
N LEU A 35 -8.38 1.56 4.39
CA LEU A 35 -8.93 0.66 5.40
C LEU A 35 -9.97 -0.23 4.70
N THR A 36 -9.89 -1.53 4.92
CA THR A 36 -10.85 -2.50 4.38
C THR A 36 -11.24 -3.47 5.48
N LEU A 37 -12.49 -3.35 5.91
CA LEU A 37 -13.12 -4.18 6.93
C LEU A 37 -13.66 -5.49 6.31
N PRO A 38 -14.06 -6.48 7.13
CA PRO A 38 -14.79 -7.64 6.64
C PRO A 38 -16.00 -7.25 5.77
N ALA A 39 -16.32 -8.08 4.77
CA ALA A 39 -17.34 -7.76 3.76
C ALA A 39 -18.78 -7.60 4.32
N ASN A 40 -19.03 -8.03 5.55
CA ASN A 40 -20.31 -7.89 6.26
C ASN A 40 -20.36 -6.66 7.19
N ALA A 41 -19.29 -5.85 7.24
CA ALA A 41 -19.24 -4.65 8.04
C ALA A 41 -20.10 -3.54 7.43
N SER A 42 -20.82 -2.83 8.29
CA SER A 42 -21.67 -1.70 7.94
C SER A 42 -20.88 -0.39 7.86
N GLN A 43 -21.38 0.59 7.11
CA GLN A 43 -20.73 1.90 6.99
C GLN A 43 -20.47 2.60 8.34
N PRO A 44 -21.39 2.54 9.35
CA PRO A 44 -21.11 3.07 10.69
C PRO A 44 -19.95 2.37 11.41
N GLU A 45 -19.72 1.08 11.17
CA GLU A 45 -18.56 0.37 11.74
C GLU A 45 -17.27 0.84 11.08
N THR A 46 -17.26 0.99 9.75
CA THR A 46 -16.15 1.59 9.02
C THR A 46 -15.84 3.01 9.50
N LEU A 47 -16.87 3.83 9.76
CA LEU A 47 -16.71 5.17 10.31
C LEU A 47 -16.02 5.16 11.66
N ARG A 48 -16.32 4.21 12.55
CA ARG A 48 -15.66 4.11 13.87
C ARG A 48 -14.16 3.83 13.76
N GLU A 49 -13.75 2.97 12.83
CA GLU A 49 -12.32 2.71 12.60
C GLU A 49 -11.63 3.94 12.00
N VAL A 50 -12.31 4.67 11.13
CA VAL A 50 -11.82 5.95 10.62
C VAL A 50 -11.65 6.99 11.73
N GLU A 51 -12.64 7.19 12.59
CA GLU A 51 -12.55 8.14 13.70
C GLU A 51 -11.42 7.79 14.67
N LYS A 52 -11.18 6.49 14.90
CA LYS A 52 -10.05 6.00 15.69
C LYS A 52 -8.72 6.36 15.04
N LEU A 53 -8.61 6.22 13.71
CA LEU A 53 -7.41 6.63 12.97
C LEU A 53 -7.22 8.15 13.04
N GLU A 54 -8.28 8.93 12.85
CA GLU A 54 -8.23 10.40 12.96
C GLU A 54 -7.77 10.85 14.34
N LYS A 55 -8.29 10.23 15.42
CA LYS A 55 -7.83 10.48 16.79
C LYS A 55 -6.35 10.14 16.98
N ALA A 56 -5.87 9.06 16.38
CA ALA A 56 -4.45 8.69 16.43
C ALA A 56 -3.53 9.66 15.67
N LEU A 57 -4.08 10.40 14.69
CA LEU A 57 -3.35 11.41 13.90
C LEU A 57 -3.50 12.83 14.46
N ALA A 58 -4.42 13.06 15.38
CA ALA A 58 -4.65 14.37 15.98
C ALA A 58 -3.38 14.92 16.64
N GLY A 59 -3.04 16.17 16.30
CA GLY A 59 -1.84 16.85 16.83
C GLY A 59 -0.52 16.39 16.20
N ASN A 60 -0.53 15.55 15.16
CA ASN A 60 0.69 15.14 14.48
C ASN A 60 1.32 16.30 13.70
N GLY A 61 2.48 16.77 14.17
CA GLY A 61 3.20 17.89 13.56
C GLY A 61 3.73 17.66 12.14
N ASN A 62 3.71 16.42 11.61
CA ASN A 62 4.11 16.12 10.23
C ASN A 62 2.96 16.31 9.22
N ILE A 63 1.72 16.38 9.69
CA ILE A 63 0.53 16.51 8.84
C ILE A 63 0.23 17.99 8.60
N ASP A 64 -0.01 18.35 7.35
CA ASP A 64 -0.57 19.65 6.97
C ASP A 64 -2.11 19.60 7.00
N ARG A 65 -2.68 18.63 6.27
CA ARG A 65 -4.12 18.39 6.20
C ARG A 65 -4.42 16.94 5.82
N TYR A 66 -5.63 16.50 6.10
CA TYR A 66 -6.15 15.22 5.59
C TYR A 66 -7.61 15.34 5.21
N SER A 67 -8.09 14.39 4.40
CA SER A 67 -9.50 14.26 4.05
C SER A 67 -9.86 12.79 3.99
N THR A 68 -11.03 12.44 4.52
CA THR A 68 -11.46 11.05 4.66
C THR A 68 -12.73 10.77 3.87
N TYR A 69 -12.76 9.61 3.22
CA TYR A 69 -13.88 9.10 2.44
C TYR A 69 -14.30 7.77 3.06
N VAL A 70 -15.57 7.65 3.47
CA VAL A 70 -16.12 6.48 4.16
C VAL A 70 -17.23 5.88 3.32
N GLY A 71 -17.14 4.60 2.98
CA GLY A 71 -18.04 3.95 2.03
C GLY A 71 -17.58 4.07 0.58
N SER A 72 -16.49 4.79 0.31
CA SER A 72 -15.96 5.04 -1.03
C SER A 72 -14.46 5.31 -1.01
N GLY A 73 -13.83 5.17 -2.19
CA GLY A 73 -12.47 5.66 -2.41
C GLY A 73 -12.40 7.18 -2.48
N ALA A 74 -11.21 7.74 -2.33
CA ALA A 74 -10.95 9.15 -2.56
C ALA A 74 -11.24 9.51 -4.02
N ILE A 75 -11.75 10.73 -4.23
CA ILE A 75 -11.97 11.25 -5.59
C ILE A 75 -10.64 11.27 -6.32
N ARG A 76 -10.63 10.82 -7.58
CA ARG A 76 -9.42 10.83 -8.41
C ARG A 76 -8.94 12.26 -8.66
N PHE A 77 -7.86 12.64 -7.98
CA PHE A 77 -7.18 13.93 -8.17
C PHE A 77 -5.79 13.79 -8.81
N TYR A 78 -5.26 12.57 -8.89
CA TYR A 78 -3.98 12.27 -9.51
C TYR A 78 -4.15 11.20 -10.60
N LEU A 79 -3.59 11.46 -11.79
CA LEU A 79 -3.85 10.66 -12.99
C LEU A 79 -3.56 9.16 -12.82
N PRO A 80 -2.48 8.70 -12.18
CA PRO A 80 -2.23 7.28 -11.98
C PRO A 80 -2.90 6.68 -10.75
N MET A 81 -3.65 7.44 -9.96
CA MET A 81 -4.27 6.94 -8.74
C MET A 81 -5.24 5.79 -9.02
N ASP A 82 -5.21 4.73 -8.21
CA ASP A 82 -6.22 3.68 -8.28
C ASP A 82 -7.53 4.16 -7.63
N VAL A 83 -8.67 3.80 -8.21
CA VAL A 83 -9.99 4.20 -7.70
C VAL A 83 -10.67 2.97 -7.13
N LEU A 84 -10.92 3.01 -5.81
CA LEU A 84 -11.64 1.96 -5.13
C LEU A 84 -13.14 2.04 -5.46
N LEU A 85 -13.78 0.88 -5.65
CA LEU A 85 -15.23 0.78 -5.82
C LEU A 85 -15.93 1.15 -4.51
N GLU A 86 -17.09 1.79 -4.60
CA GLU A 86 -17.92 2.13 -3.44
C GLU A 86 -18.40 0.86 -2.73
N ASN A 87 -18.15 0.78 -1.43
CA ASN A 87 -18.59 -0.32 -0.57
C ASN A 87 -18.61 0.15 0.90
N GLU A 88 -19.60 -0.27 1.66
CA GLU A 88 -19.80 0.12 3.05
C GLU A 88 -18.63 -0.25 3.97
N ASN A 89 -17.89 -1.31 3.63
CA ASN A 89 -16.78 -1.84 4.41
C ASN A 89 -15.41 -1.22 4.08
N ILE A 90 -15.36 -0.18 3.25
CA ILE A 90 -14.09 0.46 2.86
C ILE A 90 -14.04 1.94 3.28
N ALA A 91 -12.83 2.41 3.55
CA ALA A 91 -12.54 3.83 3.66
C ALA A 91 -11.17 4.17 3.08
N GLN A 92 -11.02 5.40 2.61
CA GLN A 92 -9.75 5.92 2.15
C GLN A 92 -9.53 7.33 2.68
N MET A 93 -8.36 7.56 3.26
CA MET A 93 -7.92 8.85 3.75
C MET A 93 -6.74 9.33 2.88
N VAL A 94 -6.82 10.58 2.45
CA VAL A 94 -5.72 11.28 1.78
C VAL A 94 -5.05 12.16 2.82
N VAL A 95 -3.80 11.86 3.14
CA VAL A 95 -3.01 12.60 4.13
C VAL A 95 -1.92 13.38 3.40
N VAL A 96 -1.91 14.71 3.58
CA VAL A 96 -0.91 15.61 3.00
C VAL A 96 0.11 15.93 4.08
N ALA A 97 1.35 15.53 3.87
CA ALA A 97 2.46 15.91 4.75
C ALA A 97 2.93 17.34 4.46
N LYS A 98 3.65 17.94 5.40
CA LYS A 98 4.22 19.29 5.25
C LYS A 98 5.31 19.38 4.17
N ASP A 99 6.10 18.33 4.04
CA ASP A 99 7.21 18.20 3.10
C ASP A 99 7.52 16.71 2.86
N LEU A 100 8.49 16.43 1.98
CA LEU A 100 8.88 15.07 1.61
C LEU A 100 9.48 14.27 2.77
N GLU A 101 10.32 14.88 3.61
CA GLU A 101 10.90 14.18 4.76
C GLU A 101 9.83 13.86 5.82
N ALA A 102 8.90 14.80 6.03
CA ALA A 102 7.73 14.61 6.88
C ALA A 102 6.83 13.50 6.33
N ARG A 103 6.69 13.39 5.01
CA ARG A 103 5.97 12.28 4.37
C ARG A 103 6.61 10.94 4.70
N ASP A 104 7.93 10.81 4.63
CA ASP A 104 8.61 9.55 4.92
C ASP A 104 8.51 9.16 6.40
N ARG A 105 8.65 10.13 7.30
CA ARG A 105 8.39 9.93 8.74
C ARG A 105 6.95 9.51 8.99
N LEU A 106 6.00 10.16 8.33
CA LEU A 106 4.57 9.90 8.45
C LEU A 106 4.20 8.52 7.89
N HIS A 107 4.81 8.10 6.77
CA HIS A 107 4.62 6.77 6.19
C HIS A 107 5.04 5.68 7.18
N ALA A 108 6.24 5.81 7.78
CA ALA A 108 6.71 4.88 8.81
C ALA A 108 5.81 4.88 10.06
N GLN A 109 5.37 6.07 10.50
CA GLN A 109 4.49 6.23 11.65
C GLN A 109 3.11 5.60 11.41
N LEU A 110 2.46 5.88 10.28
CA LEU A 110 1.17 5.31 9.89
C LEU A 110 1.25 3.79 9.82
N ASN A 111 2.30 3.24 9.19
CA ASN A 111 2.50 1.80 9.15
C ASN A 111 2.59 1.17 10.55
N ARG A 112 3.23 1.85 11.50
CA ARG A 112 3.31 1.39 12.89
C ARG A 112 1.97 1.48 13.61
N ILE A 113 1.24 2.57 13.45
CA ILE A 113 -0.11 2.76 14.04
C ILE A 113 -1.05 1.68 13.53
N LEU A 114 -1.11 1.48 12.21
CA LEU A 114 -1.99 0.51 11.58
C LEU A 114 -1.65 -0.92 11.98
N ALA A 115 -0.36 -1.26 12.03
CA ALA A 115 0.07 -2.60 12.46
C ALA A 115 -0.25 -2.90 13.94
N THR A 116 -0.34 -1.88 14.80
CA THR A 116 -0.55 -2.06 16.25
C THR A 116 -1.99 -1.90 16.68
N GLN A 117 -2.75 -1.00 16.05
CA GLN A 117 -4.11 -0.64 16.47
C GLN A 117 -5.21 -1.17 15.54
N PHE A 118 -4.87 -1.62 14.33
CA PHE A 118 -5.80 -2.03 13.27
C PHE A 118 -5.43 -3.40 12.70
N SER A 119 -4.93 -4.30 13.55
CA SER A 119 -4.48 -5.65 13.15
C SER A 119 -5.60 -6.59 12.72
N ASP A 120 -6.85 -6.22 13.00
CA ASP A 120 -8.08 -6.96 12.73
C ASP A 120 -8.70 -6.63 11.36
N ILE A 121 -8.17 -5.63 10.67
CA ILE A 121 -8.65 -5.17 9.35
C ILE A 121 -7.48 -5.04 8.37
N ILE A 122 -7.81 -5.04 7.07
CA ILE A 122 -6.80 -4.89 6.02
C ILE A 122 -6.48 -3.40 5.89
N THR A 123 -5.20 -3.05 6.00
CA THR A 123 -4.75 -1.66 5.94
C THR A 123 -3.57 -1.48 5.01
N ARG A 124 -3.54 -0.35 4.28
CA ARG A 124 -2.45 -0.02 3.35
C ARG A 124 -2.12 1.46 3.42
N VAL A 125 -0.83 1.77 3.56
CA VAL A 125 -0.28 3.12 3.37
C VAL A 125 0.52 3.13 2.08
N SER A 126 0.10 3.94 1.12
CA SER A 126 0.77 4.06 -0.16
C SER A 126 1.11 5.51 -0.46
N PRO A 127 2.36 5.84 -0.83
CA PRO A 127 2.61 7.08 -1.54
C PRO A 127 1.89 7.04 -2.90
N LEU A 128 1.75 8.20 -3.52
CA LEU A 128 1.32 8.27 -4.92
C LEU A 128 2.42 7.68 -5.81
N GLU A 129 2.04 6.91 -6.83
CA GLU A 129 2.97 6.24 -7.74
C GLU A 129 3.18 7.08 -9.02
N LEU A 130 4.41 7.20 -9.50
CA LEU A 130 4.74 7.82 -10.79
C LEU A 130 4.68 6.77 -11.91
N GLY A 131 3.47 6.39 -12.33
CA GLY A 131 3.30 5.38 -13.40
C GLY A 131 1.91 4.74 -13.34
N PRO A 132 1.54 3.84 -14.26
CA PRO A 132 0.27 3.12 -14.18
C PRO A 132 0.09 2.46 -12.80
N PRO A 133 -1.09 2.55 -12.18
CA PRO A 133 -1.33 1.97 -10.87
C PRO A 133 -1.10 0.47 -10.91
N VAL A 134 -0.15 -0.04 -10.13
CA VAL A 134 0.09 -1.49 -10.04
C VAL A 134 -0.66 -2.11 -8.85
N GLY A 135 -1.09 -1.28 -7.90
CA GLY A 135 -1.74 -1.71 -6.66
C GLY A 135 -0.73 -2.40 -5.73
N TRP A 136 -1.06 -3.59 -5.21
CA TRP A 136 -0.09 -4.39 -4.45
C TRP A 136 1.12 -4.80 -5.32
N PRO A 137 2.37 -4.67 -4.84
CA PRO A 137 3.57 -4.97 -5.62
C PRO A 137 3.64 -6.42 -6.15
N ILE A 138 3.07 -7.37 -5.41
CA ILE A 138 2.99 -8.78 -5.80
C ILE A 138 1.54 -9.23 -5.70
N LYS A 139 1.03 -9.86 -6.76
CA LYS A 139 -0.33 -10.41 -6.83
C LYS A 139 -0.26 -11.79 -7.46
N TYR A 140 -1.01 -12.74 -6.90
CA TYR A 140 -1.22 -14.05 -7.50
C TYR A 140 -2.68 -14.17 -7.92
N ARG A 141 -2.91 -14.70 -9.12
CA ARG A 141 -4.25 -15.02 -9.62
C ARG A 141 -4.41 -16.53 -9.68
N VAL A 142 -5.41 -17.06 -8.99
CA VAL A 142 -5.85 -18.45 -9.10
C VAL A 142 -7.10 -18.49 -9.97
N SER A 143 -7.13 -19.35 -10.98
CA SER A 143 -8.24 -19.43 -11.94
C SER A 143 -8.60 -20.88 -12.23
N GLY A 144 -9.89 -21.14 -12.44
CA GLY A 144 -10.44 -22.45 -12.70
C GLY A 144 -11.96 -22.39 -12.89
N PRO A 145 -12.59 -23.46 -13.41
CA PRO A 145 -14.01 -23.47 -13.75
C PRO A 145 -14.93 -23.59 -12.51
N ASP A 146 -14.44 -24.12 -11.40
CA ASP A 146 -15.19 -24.32 -10.15
C ASP A 146 -14.76 -23.30 -9.09
N TYR A 147 -15.69 -22.45 -8.68
CA TYR A 147 -15.47 -21.40 -7.67
C TYR A 147 -15.03 -21.96 -6.31
N LEU A 148 -15.64 -23.04 -5.83
CA LEU A 148 -15.33 -23.59 -4.50
C LEU A 148 -13.91 -24.17 -4.47
N GLN A 149 -13.51 -24.86 -5.54
CA GLN A 149 -12.14 -25.36 -5.67
C GLN A 149 -11.13 -24.21 -5.80
N VAL A 150 -11.41 -23.20 -6.63
CA VAL A 150 -10.54 -22.03 -6.78
C VAL A 150 -10.32 -21.34 -5.44
N ARG A 151 -11.38 -21.13 -4.65
CA ARG A 151 -11.28 -20.55 -3.30
C ARG A 151 -10.42 -21.41 -2.37
N ALA A 152 -10.61 -22.73 -2.39
CA ALA A 152 -9.80 -23.64 -1.57
C ALA A 152 -8.31 -23.63 -1.95
N PHE A 153 -7.99 -23.55 -3.25
CA PHE A 153 -6.61 -23.41 -3.72
C PHE A 153 -6.01 -22.05 -3.38
N ALA A 154 -6.78 -20.97 -3.53
CA ALA A 154 -6.36 -19.63 -3.16
C ALA A 154 -6.00 -19.54 -1.66
N ASN A 155 -6.83 -20.12 -0.78
CA ASN A 155 -6.53 -20.18 0.65
C ASN A 155 -5.23 -20.94 0.95
N ARG A 156 -5.03 -22.10 0.32
CA ARG A 156 -3.78 -22.87 0.48
C ARG A 156 -2.55 -22.11 0.01
N LEU A 157 -2.66 -21.35 -1.09
CA LEU A 157 -1.58 -20.49 -1.57
C LEU A 157 -1.28 -19.37 -0.56
N THR A 158 -2.31 -18.71 -0.03
CA THR A 158 -2.17 -17.69 1.02
C THR A 158 -1.46 -18.25 2.26
N ASP A 159 -1.82 -19.45 2.70
CA ASP A 159 -1.19 -20.09 3.86
C ASP A 159 0.28 -20.40 3.62
N ALA A 160 0.62 -20.95 2.44
CA ALA A 160 2.00 -21.27 2.07
C ALA A 160 2.87 -20.00 1.96
N ILE A 161 2.37 -18.95 1.30
CA ILE A 161 3.08 -17.67 1.17
C ILE A 161 3.25 -17.02 2.55
N GLY A 162 2.22 -17.09 3.40
CA GLY A 162 2.23 -16.52 4.74
C GLY A 162 3.19 -17.18 5.73
N GLN A 163 3.87 -18.28 5.36
CA GLN A 163 4.94 -18.89 6.15
C GLN A 163 6.33 -18.30 5.85
N SER A 164 6.47 -17.50 4.78
CA SER A 164 7.73 -16.88 4.40
C SER A 164 8.07 -15.68 5.29
N PRO A 165 9.32 -15.55 5.78
CA PRO A 165 9.75 -14.40 6.57
C PRO A 165 9.82 -13.09 5.75
N PHE A 166 9.77 -13.19 4.42
CA PHE A 166 9.81 -12.05 3.50
C PHE A 166 8.42 -11.46 3.21
N VAL A 167 7.35 -12.04 3.78
CA VAL A 167 5.97 -11.60 3.54
C VAL A 167 5.43 -10.95 4.81
N THR A 168 4.95 -9.72 4.68
CA THR A 168 4.14 -9.10 5.73
C THR A 168 2.69 -9.48 5.49
N ARG A 169 2.07 -10.32 6.34
CA ARG A 169 0.62 -10.54 6.32
C ARG A 169 -0.07 -9.21 6.66
N ARG A 170 -0.81 -8.62 5.72
CA ARG A 170 -1.70 -7.48 5.93
C ARG A 170 -2.97 -7.67 5.13
#